data_AF-A0A1F4VFW0-F1
#
_entry.id   AF-A0A1F4VFW0-F1
#
_cell.length_a   1.000
_cell.length_b   1.000
_cell.length_c   1.000
_cell.angle_alpha   90.00
_cell.angle_beta   90.00
_cell.angle_gamma   90.00
#
_symmetry.space_group_name_H-M   'P 1'
#
loop_
_entity.id
_entity.type
_entity.pdbx_description
1 polymer ?
#
loop_
_entity_poly.entity_id
_entity_poly.type
_entity_poly.pdbx_seq_one_letter_code
_entity_poly.pdbx_strand_id
1 'polypeptide(L)'
;MMNRRLTVSQRIFVEKYIETGSLTEAALIAYKDVKDRHIASVIGSQNIRKPSILLHLHNYDERLDLPDYVLFEKLKEALDAVKYIRNPVTKEQVAVPDHNSQLKALEFIFKLKNYFTEADKPEPSRSGIEVKFRYNKIK
;
A
#
# COMPACT_ATOMS: atom_id res chain seq x y z
N MET A 1 13.37 -18.84 13.04
CA MET A 1 12.05 -19.04 12.40
C MET A 1 12.22 -19.91 11.15
N MET A 2 11.35 -20.90 10.92
CA MET A 2 11.40 -21.72 9.70
C MET A 2 11.09 -20.85 8.47
N ASN A 3 12.07 -20.70 7.59
CA ASN A 3 11.96 -19.98 6.32
C ASN A 3 11.14 -20.85 5.33
N ARG A 4 9.81 -20.88 5.48
CA ARG A 4 8.94 -21.63 4.58
C ARG A 4 8.90 -20.94 3.22
N ARG A 5 9.35 -21.64 2.18
CA ARG A 5 9.29 -21.18 0.79
C ARG A 5 7.84 -20.88 0.40
N LEU A 6 7.62 -19.78 -0.33
CA LEU A 6 6.31 -19.44 -0.87
C LEU A 6 5.85 -20.46 -1.92
N THR A 7 4.54 -20.77 -1.88
CA THR A 7 3.90 -21.50 -2.99
C THR A 7 3.89 -20.64 -4.26
N VAL A 8 3.56 -21.25 -5.40
CA VAL A 8 3.46 -20.52 -6.68
C VAL A 8 2.42 -19.40 -6.59
N SER A 9 1.23 -19.68 -6.08
CA SER A 9 0.19 -18.66 -5.88
C SER A 9 0.63 -17.55 -4.93
N GLN A 10 1.35 -17.87 -3.86
CA GLN A 10 1.84 -16.84 -2.93
C GLN A 10 2.92 -15.95 -3.55
N ARG A 11 3.76 -16.49 -4.44
CA ARG A 11 4.73 -15.69 -5.21
C ARG A 11 4.03 -14.73 -6.17
N ILE A 12 3.07 -15.23 -6.94
CA ILE A 12 2.26 -14.40 -7.85
C ILE A 12 1.51 -13.32 -7.05
N PHE A 13 0.97 -13.67 -5.88
CA PHE A 13 0.32 -12.71 -4.98
C PHE A 13 1.27 -11.59 -4.56
N VAL A 14 2.49 -11.94 -4.14
CA VAL A 14 3.50 -10.94 -3.75
C VAL A 14 3.85 -10.03 -4.92
N GLU A 15 4.19 -10.59 -6.08
CA GLU A 15 4.53 -9.82 -7.29
C GLU A 15 3.41 -8.87 -7.70
N LYS A 16 2.17 -9.34 -7.74
CA LYS A 16 1.01 -8.51 -8.10
C LYS A 16 0.64 -7.50 -7.05
N TYR A 17 0.88 -7.78 -5.77
CA TYR A 17 0.68 -6.81 -4.72
C TYR A 17 1.67 -5.65 -4.82
N ILE A 18 2.95 -5.95 -5.12
CA ILE A 18 3.97 -4.94 -5.39
C ILE A 18 3.60 -4.09 -6.60
N GLU A 19 3.15 -4.74 -7.69
CA GLU A 19 2.82 -4.04 -8.94
C GLU A 19 1.58 -3.14 -8.80
N THR A 20 0.55 -3.60 -8.08
CA THR A 20 -0.76 -2.93 -8.06
C THR A 20 -1.06 -2.14 -6.79
N GLY A 21 -0.32 -2.37 -5.70
CA GLY A 21 -0.61 -1.82 -4.37
C GLY A 21 -1.93 -2.34 -3.74
N SER A 22 -2.63 -3.28 -4.39
CA SER A 22 -3.95 -3.74 -3.97
C SER A 22 -3.93 -5.22 -3.57
N LEU A 23 -4.24 -5.50 -2.30
CA LEU A 23 -4.36 -6.88 -1.79
C LEU A 23 -5.46 -7.67 -2.51
N THR A 24 -6.56 -6.99 -2.86
CA THR A 24 -7.71 -7.60 -3.52
C THR A 24 -7.38 -7.97 -4.97
N GLU A 25 -6.76 -7.06 -5.73
CA GLU A 25 -6.37 -7.33 -7.12
C GLU A 25 -5.27 -8.39 -7.19
N ALA A 26 -4.29 -8.33 -6.29
CA ALA A 26 -3.28 -9.36 -6.17
C ALA A 26 -3.88 -10.74 -5.88
N ALA A 27 -4.89 -10.82 -5.02
CA ALA A 27 -5.60 -12.07 -4.72
C ALA A 27 -6.41 -12.58 -5.93
N LEU A 28 -7.13 -11.72 -6.65
CA LEU A 28 -7.88 -12.10 -7.85
C LEU A 28 -6.96 -12.70 -8.93
N ILE A 29 -5.76 -12.14 -9.10
CA ILE A 29 -4.81 -12.61 -10.11
C ILE A 29 -4.11 -13.89 -9.64
N ALA A 30 -3.71 -13.96 -8.37
CA ALA A 30 -2.92 -15.08 -7.85
C ALA A 30 -3.72 -16.37 -7.64
N TYR A 31 -5.02 -16.26 -7.38
CA TYR A 31 -5.90 -17.36 -7.05
C TYR A 31 -6.99 -17.50 -8.11
N LYS A 32 -6.74 -18.37 -9.09
CA LYS A 32 -7.59 -18.56 -10.29
C LYS A 32 -9.07 -18.86 -9.99
N ASP A 33 -9.34 -19.50 -8.85
CA ASP A 33 -10.69 -19.90 -8.45
C ASP A 33 -11.48 -18.75 -7.77
N VAL A 34 -10.80 -17.65 -7.45
CA VAL A 34 -11.40 -16.50 -6.76
C VAL A 34 -11.88 -15.50 -7.79
N LYS A 35 -13.20 -15.46 -7.99
CA LYS A 35 -13.86 -14.49 -8.89
C LYS A 35 -14.59 -13.38 -8.14
N ASP A 36 -14.91 -13.62 -6.87
CA ASP A 36 -15.58 -12.66 -6.00
C ASP A 36 -14.56 -11.74 -5.33
N ARG A 37 -14.72 -10.43 -5.54
CA ARG A 37 -13.89 -9.37 -4.94
C ARG A 37 -13.94 -9.37 -3.42
N HIS A 38 -15.07 -9.72 -2.80
CA HIS A 38 -15.18 -9.78 -1.35
C HIS A 38 -14.31 -10.91 -0.80
N ILE A 39 -14.40 -12.10 -1.40
CA ILE A 39 -13.57 -13.26 -1.04
C ILE A 39 -12.08 -12.94 -1.28
N ALA A 40 -11.75 -12.32 -2.41
CA ALA A 40 -10.38 -11.89 -2.72
C ALA A 40 -9.82 -10.92 -1.66
N SER A 41 -10.63 -9.99 -1.17
CA SER A 41 -10.24 -9.06 -0.10
C SER A 41 -9.90 -9.79 1.20
N VAL A 42 -10.71 -10.77 1.59
CA VAL A 42 -10.47 -11.60 2.78
C VAL A 42 -9.17 -12.40 2.62
N ILE A 43 -8.99 -13.07 1.47
CA ILE A 43 -7.78 -13.85 1.17
C ILE A 43 -6.54 -12.95 1.18
N GLY A 44 -6.60 -11.78 0.54
CA GLY A 44 -5.50 -10.81 0.52
C GLY A 44 -5.10 -10.36 1.93
N SER A 45 -6.10 -10.05 2.77
CA SER A 45 -5.90 -9.66 4.18
C SER A 45 -5.30 -10.78 5.03
N GLN A 46 -5.67 -12.04 4.75
CA GLN A 46 -5.07 -13.20 5.43
C GLN A 46 -3.64 -13.47 4.96
N ASN A 47 -3.38 -13.33 3.66
CA ASN A 47 -2.07 -13.58 3.07
C ASN A 47 -1.01 -12.60 3.57
N ILE A 48 -1.33 -11.31 3.62
CA ILE A 48 -0.36 -10.30 4.05
C ILE A 48 0.09 -10.49 5.50
N ARG A 49 -0.68 -11.22 6.32
CA ARG A 49 -0.33 -11.57 7.71
C ARG A 49 0.52 -12.83 7.84
N LYS A 50 0.76 -13.57 6.75
CA LYS A 50 1.56 -14.80 6.79
C LYS A 50 3.05 -14.44 6.91
N PRO A 51 3.79 -14.97 7.90
CA PRO A 51 5.21 -14.65 8.10
C PRO A 51 6.10 -14.88 6.88
N SER A 52 5.83 -15.93 6.10
CA SER A 52 6.60 -16.24 4.88
C SER A 52 6.40 -15.20 3.77
N ILE A 53 5.20 -14.61 3.67
CA ILE A 53 4.89 -13.55 2.70
C ILE A 53 5.53 -12.24 3.15
N LEU A 54 5.41 -11.88 4.43
CA LEU A 54 6.05 -10.70 5.00
C LEU A 54 7.56 -10.72 4.82
N LEU A 55 8.20 -11.87 5.08
CA LEU A 55 9.65 -12.02 4.87
C LEU A 55 10.03 -11.84 3.39
N HIS A 56 9.20 -12.30 2.45
CA HIS A 56 9.46 -12.08 1.03
C HIS A 56 9.26 -10.63 0.61
N LEU A 57 8.27 -9.92 1.15
CA LEU A 57 8.09 -8.50 0.89
C LEU A 57 9.27 -7.69 1.45
N HIS A 58 9.72 -8.01 2.67
CA HIS A 58 10.92 -7.40 3.27
C HIS A 58 12.17 -7.66 2.43
N ASN A 59 12.39 -8.90 2.00
CA ASN A 59 13.54 -9.24 1.15
C ASN A 59 13.39 -8.68 -0.27
N TYR A 60 12.18 -8.40 -0.73
CA TYR A 60 11.95 -7.73 -2.01
C TYR A 60 12.35 -6.26 -1.93
N ASP A 61 12.09 -5.61 -0.79
CA ASP A 61 12.61 -4.26 -0.47
C ASP A 61 14.14 -4.25 -0.43
N GLU A 62 14.77 -5.23 0.22
CA GLU A 62 16.25 -5.36 0.24
C GLU A 62 16.86 -5.66 -1.15
N ARG A 63 16.14 -6.36 -2.03
CA ARG A 63 16.62 -6.71 -3.38
C ARG A 63 16.40 -5.64 -4.41
N LEU A 64 15.39 -4.80 -4.22
CA LEU A 64 15.12 -3.72 -5.15
C LEU A 64 16.12 -2.59 -5.01
N ASP A 65 16.89 -2.55 -3.90
CA ASP A 65 17.79 -1.45 -3.55
C ASP A 65 17.16 -0.11 -3.95
N LEU A 66 15.83 -0.01 -3.76
CA LEU A 66 14.99 1.00 -4.38
C LEU A 66 15.38 2.26 -3.65
N PRO A 67 16.20 3.11 -4.26
CA PRO A 67 16.76 4.21 -3.52
C PRO A 67 15.59 5.08 -3.10
N ASP A 68 15.66 5.68 -1.91
CA ASP A 68 14.59 6.53 -1.39
C ASP A 68 14.08 7.55 -2.42
N TYR A 69 14.96 8.00 -3.33
CA TYR A 69 14.61 8.89 -4.43
C TYR A 69 13.60 8.31 -5.43
N VAL A 70 13.65 7.01 -5.79
CA VAL A 70 12.70 6.42 -6.75
C VAL A 70 11.31 6.31 -6.13
N LEU A 71 11.25 5.93 -4.86
CA LEU A 71 10.00 5.95 -4.10
C LEU A 71 9.47 7.38 -4.00
N PHE A 72 10.35 8.36 -3.78
CA PHE A 72 10.01 9.78 -3.72
C PHE A 72 9.48 10.35 -5.05
N GLU A 73 9.98 9.88 -6.19
CA GLU A 73 9.47 10.28 -7.50
C GLU A 73 8.10 9.64 -7.79
N LYS A 74 7.90 8.36 -7.48
CA LYS A 74 6.56 7.72 -7.57
C LYS A 74 5.55 8.33 -6.61
N LEU A 75 6.01 8.84 -5.47
CA LEU A 75 5.24 9.65 -4.53
C LEU A 75 4.75 10.96 -5.13
N LYS A 76 5.64 11.72 -5.76
CA LYS A 76 5.27 12.97 -6.41
C LYS A 76 4.21 12.71 -7.48
N GLU A 77 4.41 11.69 -8.32
CA GLU A 77 3.44 11.28 -9.33
C GLU A 77 2.05 10.97 -8.72
N ALA A 78 2.02 10.26 -7.58
CA ALA A 78 0.77 9.93 -6.90
C ALA A 78 0.15 11.12 -6.14
N LEU A 79 0.96 12.04 -5.64
CA LEU A 79 0.52 13.30 -5.05
C LEU A 79 -0.09 14.23 -6.10
N ASP A 80 0.31 14.11 -7.35
CA ASP A 80 -0.27 14.86 -8.48
C ASP A 80 -1.52 14.19 -9.06
N ALA A 81 -2.05 13.13 -8.42
CA ALA A 81 -3.26 12.46 -8.88
C ALA A 81 -4.44 13.45 -8.98
N VAL A 82 -5.04 13.50 -10.17
CA VAL A 82 -6.22 14.33 -10.46
C VAL A 82 -7.44 13.47 -10.78
N LYS A 83 -8.62 13.96 -10.38
CA LYS A 83 -9.91 13.47 -10.84
C LYS A 83 -10.59 14.54 -11.68
N TYR A 84 -11.36 14.11 -12.65
CA TYR A 84 -12.16 15.01 -13.47
C TYR A 84 -13.55 15.15 -12.86
N ILE A 85 -13.95 16.38 -12.53
CA ILE A 85 -15.33 16.68 -12.12
C ILE A 85 -16.00 17.52 -13.20
N ARG A 86 -17.28 17.26 -13.43
CA ARG A 86 -18.07 18.08 -14.32
C ARG A 86 -18.50 19.35 -13.59
N ASN A 87 -18.19 20.52 -14.16
CA ASN A 87 -18.69 21.79 -13.67
C ASN A 87 -20.22 21.83 -13.89
N PRO A 88 -21.04 22.03 -12.85
CA PRO A 88 -22.50 22.02 -12.99
C PRO A 88 -23.02 23.21 -13.82
N VAL A 89 -22.26 24.30 -13.91
CA VAL A 89 -22.63 25.53 -14.63
C VAL A 89 -22.14 25.49 -16.07
N THR A 90 -20.84 25.27 -16.29
CA THR A 90 -20.26 25.31 -17.65
C THR A 90 -20.36 23.97 -18.39
N LYS A 91 -20.75 22.88 -17.70
CA LYS A 91 -20.79 21.49 -18.20
C LYS A 91 -19.44 20.91 -18.65
N GLU A 92 -18.37 21.68 -18.57
CA GLU A 92 -17.00 21.28 -18.89
C GLU A 92 -16.43 20.33 -17.82
N GLN A 93 -15.44 19.54 -18.22
CA GLN A 93 -14.66 18.74 -17.27
C GLN A 93 -13.50 19.57 -16.75
N VAL A 94 -13.39 19.65 -15.42
CA VAL A 94 -12.30 20.34 -14.74
C VAL A 94 -11.47 19.29 -13.99
N ALA A 95 -10.16 19.29 -14.22
CA ALA A 95 -9.23 18.49 -13.45
C ALA A 95 -9.07 19.12 -12.06
N VAL A 96 -9.31 18.33 -11.01
CA VAL A 96 -9.04 18.73 -9.63
C VAL A 96 -8.18 17.68 -8.94
N PRO A 97 -7.45 18.03 -7.88
CA PRO A 97 -6.74 17.06 -7.05
C PRO A 97 -7.66 15.95 -6.53
N ASP A 98 -7.22 14.69 -6.66
CA ASP A 98 -7.89 13.54 -6.05
C ASP A 98 -7.28 13.23 -4.67
N HIS A 99 -7.68 14.02 -3.69
CA HIS A 99 -7.18 13.89 -2.31
C HIS A 99 -7.29 12.49 -1.71
N ASN A 100 -8.26 11.68 -2.14
CA ASN A 100 -8.40 10.30 -1.64
C ASN A 100 -7.27 9.39 -2.17
N SER A 101 -6.98 9.49 -3.47
CA SER A 101 -5.89 8.74 -4.09
C SER A 101 -4.54 9.20 -3.56
N GLN A 102 -4.36 10.52 -3.39
CA GLN A 102 -3.18 11.12 -2.77
C GLN A 102 -2.96 10.61 -1.33
N LEU A 103 -4.01 10.59 -0.50
CA LEU A 103 -3.93 10.12 0.89
C LEU A 103 -3.58 8.62 0.97
N LYS A 104 -4.20 7.78 0.14
CA LYS A 104 -3.90 6.34 0.10
C LYS A 104 -2.47 6.04 -0.33
N ALA A 105 -1.95 6.81 -1.30
CA ALA A 105 -0.55 6.69 -1.70
C ALA A 105 0.38 7.04 -0.53
N LEU A 106 0.08 8.11 0.21
CA LEU A 106 0.83 8.52 1.40
C LEU A 106 0.80 7.44 2.49
N GLU A 107 -0.37 6.89 2.80
CA GLU A 107 -0.54 5.82 3.80
C GLU A 107 0.23 4.54 3.43
N PHE A 108 0.17 4.13 2.16
CA PHE A 108 0.90 2.95 1.68
C PHE A 108 2.39 3.08 1.93
N ILE A 109 2.92 4.30 1.80
CA ILE A 109 4.35 4.53 1.88
C ILE A 109 4.85 4.63 3.30
N PHE A 110 4.08 5.25 4.19
CA PHE A 110 4.40 5.19 5.60
C PHE A 110 4.34 3.75 6.14
N LYS A 111 3.50 2.87 5.56
CA LYS A 111 3.53 1.43 5.86
C LYS A 111 4.78 0.74 5.30
N LEU A 112 5.16 1.01 4.05
CA LEU A 112 6.36 0.43 3.44
C LEU A 112 7.65 0.84 4.17
N LYS A 113 7.78 2.10 4.55
CA LYS A 113 8.93 2.62 5.31
C LYS A 113 8.86 2.32 6.81
N ASN A 114 7.88 1.52 7.23
CA ASN A 114 7.67 1.11 8.62
C ASN A 114 7.52 2.30 9.61
N TYR A 115 7.03 3.46 9.11
CA TYR A 115 6.68 4.61 9.94
C TYR A 115 5.36 4.40 10.71
N PHE A 116 4.49 3.49 10.25
CA PHE A 116 3.32 3.02 10.99
C PHE A 116 3.40 1.52 11.22
N THR A 117 3.41 1.10 12.48
CA THR A 117 3.10 -0.29 12.84
C THR A 117 1.61 -0.37 13.24
N GLU A 118 0.94 -1.51 13.03
CA GLU A 118 -0.47 -1.66 13.46
C GLU A 118 -0.66 -1.47 14.99
N ALA A 119 0.43 -1.42 15.76
CA ALA A 119 0.45 -1.09 17.19
C ALA A 119 0.25 0.41 17.48
N ASP A 120 0.36 1.28 16.47
CA ASP A 120 0.20 2.74 16.59
C ASP A 120 -1.23 3.21 16.26
N LYS A 121 -2.21 2.30 16.18
CA LYS A 121 -3.61 2.74 16.10
C LYS A 121 -3.90 3.55 17.36
N PRO A 122 -4.15 4.87 17.26
CA PRO A 122 -4.66 5.58 18.41
C PRO A 122 -6.00 4.94 18.75
N GLU A 123 -6.22 4.65 20.03
CA GLU A 123 -7.59 4.43 20.50
C GLU A 123 -8.47 5.57 19.95
N PRO A 124 -9.73 5.30 19.61
CA PRO A 124 -10.61 6.32 19.02
C PRO A 124 -10.91 7.39 20.09
N SER A 125 -9.97 8.28 20.33
CA SER A 125 -10.12 9.44 21.18
C SER A 125 -10.45 10.63 20.28
N ARG A 126 -11.49 11.35 20.71
CA ARG A 126 -12.01 12.53 20.05
C ARG A 126 -10.88 13.54 19.85
N SER A 127 -10.72 13.97 18.60
CA SER A 127 -10.06 15.22 18.19
C SER A 127 -8.73 15.54 18.89
N GLY A 128 -7.63 15.04 18.34
CA GLY A 128 -6.27 15.47 18.71
C GLY A 128 -5.22 14.54 18.12
N ILE A 129 -4.92 14.68 16.83
CA ILE A 129 -3.79 13.96 16.22
C ILE A 129 -2.51 14.65 16.70
N GLU A 130 -1.81 14.05 17.66
CA GLU A 130 -0.48 14.47 18.06
C GLU A 130 0.56 13.65 17.27
N VAL A 131 1.24 14.30 16.33
CA VAL A 131 2.30 13.66 15.52
C VAL A 131 3.62 13.74 16.29
N LYS A 132 4.13 12.59 16.75
CA LYS A 132 5.45 12.49 17.39
C LYS A 132 6.51 12.08 16.37
N PHE A 133 7.36 13.01 15.97
CA PHE A 133 8.52 12.72 15.14
C PHE A 133 9.64 12.09 15.99
N ARG A 134 10.07 10.87 15.64
CA ARG A 134 11.32 10.31 16.16
C ARG A 134 12.49 10.79 15.30
N TYR A 135 13.34 11.65 15.86
CA TYR A 135 14.63 11.98 15.26
C TYR A 135 15.62 10.86 15.55
N ASN A 136 16.03 10.12 14.52
CA ASN A 136 17.23 9.31 14.61
C ASN A 136 18.44 10.23 14.53
N LYS A 137 19.22 10.30 15.61
CA LYS A 137 20.54 10.95 15.58
C LYS A 137 21.44 10.17 14.63
N ILE A 138 21.78 10.80 13.52
CA ILE A 138 22.86 10.37 12.64
C ILE A 138 24.16 10.53 13.45
N LYS A 139 24.93 9.45 13.58
CA LYS A 139 26.27 9.46 14.17
C LYS A 139 27.29 9.95 13.15
#